data_AF-A0A2U1QS26-F1
#
_entry.id   AF-A0A2U1QS26-F1
#
_cell.length_a   1.000
_cell.length_b   1.000
_cell.length_c   1.000
_cell.angle_alpha   90.00
_cell.angle_beta   90.00
_cell.angle_gamma   90.00
#
_symmetry.space_group_name_H-M   'P 1'
#
loop_
_entity.id
_entity.type
_entity.pdbx_description
1 polymer ?
#
loop_
_entity_poly.entity_id
_entity_poly.type
_entity_poly.pdbx_seq_one_letter_code
_entity_poly.pdbx_strand_id
1 'polypeptide(L)' 'MVTGFLQFSVGVKMLVDNPGDKNLRIYMSGVIFFFGLWLVNGLIHYNDIITYILFPIPVILAVYLSLLIYQKK' A
#
# COMPACT_ATOMS: atom_id res chain seq x y z
N MET A 1 4.46 7.19 7.47
CA MET A 1 3.82 6.00 8.07
C MET A 1 2.31 6.14 8.20
N VAL A 2 1.80 7.22 8.81
CA VAL A 2 0.34 7.44 8.99
C VAL A 2 -0.45 7.34 7.68
N THR A 3 0.08 7.92 6.60
CA THR A 3 -0.52 7.85 5.26
C THR A 3 -0.69 6.41 4.74
N GLY A 4 0.32 5.56 4.93
CA GLY A 4 0.26 4.14 4.57
C GLY A 4 -0.75 3.37 5.43
N PHE A 5 -0.90 3.73 6.71
CA PHE A 5 -1.90 3.12 7.59
C PHE A 5 -3.33 3.50 7.20
N LEU A 6 -3.55 4.77 6.82
CA LEU A 6 -4.84 5.22 6.28
C LEU A 6 -5.17 4.52 4.96
N GLN A 7 -4.20 4.41 4.06
CA GLN A 7 -4.31 3.66 2.81
C GLN A 7 -4.70 2.19 3.04
N PHE A 8 -4.04 1.53 4.00
CA PHE A 8 -4.38 0.17 4.39
C PHE A 8 -5.82 0.08 4.92
N SER A 9 -6.20 0.97 5.85
CA SER A 9 -7.55 0.97 6.46
C SER A 9 -8.66 1.16 5.43
N VAL A 10 -8.48 2.12 4.51
CA VAL A 10 -9.43 2.36 3.42
C VAL A 10 -9.47 1.18 2.45
N GLY A 11 -8.30 0.65 2.06
CA GLY A 11 -8.21 -0.50 1.17
C GLY A 11 -8.88 -1.76 1.74
N VAL A 12 -8.69 -2.05 3.03
CA VAL A 12 -9.35 -3.16 3.71
C VAL A 12 -10.87 -2.96 3.69
N LYS A 13 -11.36 -1.77 4.05
CA LYS A 13 -12.79 -1.48 4.03
C LYS A 13 -13.38 -1.76 2.64
N MET A 14 -12.75 -1.23 1.59
CA MET A 14 -13.21 -1.45 0.22
C MET A 14 -13.18 -2.92 -0.20
N LEU A 15 -12.26 -3.73 0.36
CA LEU A 15 -12.13 -5.15 0.03
C LEU A 15 -13.18 -5.99 0.74
N VAL A 16 -13.55 -5.61 1.96
CA VAL A 16 -14.70 -6.20 2.65
C VAL A 16 -15.99 -5.89 1.91
N ASP A 17 -16.16 -4.66 1.44
CA ASP A 17 -17.34 -4.24 0.68
C ASP A 17 -17.39 -4.92 -0.71
N ASN A 18 -16.24 -5.19 -1.33
CA ASN A 18 -16.12 -5.74 -2.68
C ASN A 18 -15.01 -6.80 -2.80
N PRO A 19 -15.18 -8.01 -2.22
CA PRO A 19 -14.11 -9.01 -2.13
C PRO A 19 -13.73 -9.64 -3.49
N GLY A 20 -14.62 -9.55 -4.48
CA GLY A 20 -14.38 -10.05 -5.84
C GLY A 20 -13.48 -9.17 -6.71
N ASP A 21 -13.11 -7.98 -6.23
CA ASP A 21 -12.32 -7.04 -7.02
C ASP A 21 -10.85 -7.44 -7.07
N LYS A 22 -10.41 -7.93 -8.24
CA LYS A 22 -9.01 -8.30 -8.49
C LYS A 22 -8.05 -7.13 -8.36
N ASN A 23 -8.43 -5.94 -8.80
CA ASN A 23 -7.56 -4.75 -8.75
C ASN A 23 -7.34 -4.32 -7.30
N LEU A 24 -8.39 -4.37 -6.49
CA LEU A 24 -8.31 -4.05 -5.07
C LEU A 24 -7.50 -5.11 -4.28
N ARG A 25 -7.61 -6.38 -4.66
CA ARG A 25 -6.79 -7.45 -4.08
C ARG A 25 -5.30 -7.28 -4.42
N ILE A 26 -4.99 -6.90 -5.67
CA ILE A 26 -3.62 -6.56 -6.10
C ILE A 26 -3.11 -5.35 -5.31
N TYR A 27 -3.92 -4.29 -5.18
CA TYR A 27 -3.58 -3.13 -4.35
C TYR A 27 -3.20 -3.53 -2.93
N MET A 28 -4.06 -4.32 -2.26
CA MET A 28 -3.82 -4.77 -0.89
C MET A 28 -2.56 -5.62 -0.77
N SER A 29 -2.27 -6.47 -1.76
CA SER A 29 -1.02 -7.22 -1.78
C SER A 29 0.22 -6.30 -1.84
N GLY A 30 0.14 -5.21 -2.60
CA GLY A 30 1.20 -4.19 -2.68
C GLY A 30 1.39 -3.44 -1.36
N VAL A 31 0.29 -3.08 -0.68
CA VAL A 31 0.36 -2.43 0.64
C VAL A 31 1.01 -3.36 1.68
N ILE A 32 0.60 -4.64 1.71
CA ILE A 32 1.20 -5.64 2.61
C ILE A 32 2.69 -5.83 2.31
N PHE A 33 3.04 -5.94 1.03
CA PHE A 33 4.44 -6.08 0.58
C PHE A 33 5.29 -4.87 0.98
N PHE A 34 4.77 -3.65 0.82
CA PHE A 34 5.44 -2.42 1.26
C PHE A 34 5.75 -2.44 2.77
N PHE A 35 4.75 -2.76 3.61
CA PHE A 35 4.97 -2.85 5.05
C PHE A 35 5.93 -3.98 5.44
N GLY A 36 5.88 -5.12 4.74
CA GLY A 36 6.81 -6.23 4.93
C GLY A 36 8.26 -5.83 4.62
N LEU A 37 8.50 -5.20 3.46
CA LEU A 37 9.81 -4.67 3.09
C LEU A 37 10.31 -3.60 4.06
N TRP A 38 9.43 -2.71 4.49
CA TRP A 38 9.79 -1.69 5.47
C TRP A 38 10.21 -2.31 6.81
N LEU A 39 9.49 -3.34 7.28
CA LEU A 39 9.83 -4.06 8.49
C LEU A 39 11.18 -4.78 8.36
N VAL A 40 11.42 -5.49 7.26
CA VAL A 40 12.72 -6.12 6.97
C VAL A 40 13.83 -5.07 6.90
N ASN A 41 13.59 -3.91 6.28
CA ASN A 41 14.55 -2.83 6.22
C ASN A 41 14.91 -2.30 7.63
N GLY A 42 13.93 -2.21 8.53
CA GLY A 42 14.17 -1.87 9.94
C GLY A 42 15.03 -2.91 10.67
N LEU A 43 14.85 -4.20 10.38
CA LEU A 43 15.64 -5.28 10.98
C LEU A 43 17.12 -5.29 10.54
N ILE A 44 17.44 -4.72 9.37
CA ILE A 44 18.81 -4.62 8.84
C ILE A 44 19.43 -3.23 9.03
N HIS A 45 18.93 -2.44 9.99
CA HIS A 45 19.38 -1.07 10.28
C HIS A 45 19.19 -0.06 9.13
N TYR A 46 18.05 -0.11 8.44
CA TYR A 46 17.64 0.86 7.42
C TYR A 46 18.70 1.08 6.34
N ASN A 47 18.90 0.08 5.49
CA ASN A 47 19.78 0.23 4.34
C ASN A 47 19.34 1.41 3.45
N ASP A 48 20.28 2.28 3.08
CA ASP A 48 19.98 3.51 2.33
C ASP A 48 19.31 3.25 0.98
N ILE A 49 19.77 2.22 0.24
CA ILE A 49 19.24 1.86 -1.07
C ILE A 49 17.77 1.43 -0.94
N ILE A 50 17.49 0.55 0.01
CA ILE A 50 16.13 0.05 0.25
C ILE A 50 15.22 1.18 0.75
N THR A 51 15.73 2.05 1.61
CA THR A 51 15.01 3.22 2.11
C THR A 51 14.64 4.19 0.99
N TYR A 52 15.59 4.46 0.07
CA TYR A 52 15.37 5.32 -1.08
C TYR A 52 14.32 4.77 -2.04
N ILE A 53 14.33 3.44 -2.26
CA ILE A 53 13.32 2.75 -3.08
C ILE A 53 11.94 2.75 -2.41
N LEU A 54 11.88 2.57 -1.08
CA LEU A 54 10.63 2.55 -0.31
C LEU A 54 9.97 3.93 -0.22
N PHE A 55 10.74 5.01 -0.23
CA PHE A 55 10.24 6.37 -0.04
C PHE A 55 9.10 6.78 -1.00
N PRO A 56 9.17 6.56 -2.33
CA PRO A 56 8.09 6.93 -3.25
C PRO A 56 6.89 5.99 -3.26
N ILE A 57 7.03 4.74 -2.77
CA ILE A 57 6.00 3.70 -2.89
C ILE A 57 4.65 4.12 -2.26
N PRO A 58 4.59 4.73 -1.07
CA PRO A 58 3.33 5.22 -0.49
C PRO A 58 2.58 6.21 -1.38
N VAL A 59 3.28 7.04 -2.15
CA VAL A 59 2.65 8.01 -3.06
C VAL A 59 2.06 7.29 -4.26
N ILE A 60 2.80 6.36 -4.85
CA ILE A 60 2.32 5.55 -5.98
C ILE A 60 1.08 4.74 -5.57
N LEU A 61 1.10 4.11 -4.40
CA LEU A 61 -0.06 3.40 -3.84
C LEU A 61 -1.25 4.34 -3.58
N ALA A 62 -1.02 5.56 -3.11
CA ALA A 62 -2.08 6.55 -2.89
C ALA A 62 -2.79 6.92 -4.20
N VAL A 63 -2.02 7.16 -5.26
CA VAL A 63 -2.55 7.50 -6.59
C VAL A 63 -3.36 6.34 -7.14
N TYR A 64 -2.84 5.12 -7.05
CA TYR A 64 -3.56 3.93 -7.51
C TYR A 64 -4.87 3.71 -6.73
N LEU A 65 -4.86 3.85 -5.41
CA LEU A 65 -6.07 3.77 -4.59
C LEU A 65 -7.10 4.85 -5.01
N SER A 66 -6.63 6.06 -5.29
CA SER A 66 -7.50 7.16 -5.76
C SER A 66 -8.17 6.83 -7.09
N LEU A 67 -7.43 6.22 -8.02
CA LEU A 67 -7.98 5.74 -9.29
C LEU A 67 -9.01 4.63 -9.10
N LEU A 68 -8.75 3.67 -8.20
CA LEU A 68 -9.73 2.62 -7.86
C LEU A 68 -11.01 3.18 -7.25
N ILE A 69 -10.89 4.16 -6.35
CA ILE A 69 -12.05 4.86 -5.78
C ILE A 69 -12.84 5.58 -6.87
N TYR A 70 -12.15 6.27 -7.79
CA TYR A 70 -12.79 7.03 -8.86
C TYR A 70 -13.53 6.12 -9.85
N GLN A 71 -12.95 4.97 -10.24
CA GLN A 71 -13.57 4.03 -11.16
C GLN A 71 -14.80 3.30 -10.59
N LYS A 72 -14.93 3.28 -9.26
CA LYS A 72 -16.08 2.68 -8.56
C LYS A 72 -17.18 3.67 -8.20
N LYS A 73 -16.95 4.96 -8.43
CA LYS A 73 -17.97 6.01 -8.32
C LYS A 73 -18.75 6.11 -9.62
#